data_AF-A0A815LMC2-F1
#
_entry.id   AF-A0A815LMC2-F1
#
_cell.length_a   1.000
_cell.length_b   1.000
_cell.length_c   1.000
_cell.angle_alpha   90.00
_cell.angle_beta   90.00
_cell.angle_gamma   90.00
#
_symmetry.space_group_name_H-M   'P 1'
#
loop_
_entity.id
_entity.type
_entity.pdbx_description
1 polymer ?
#
loop_
_entity_poly.entity_id
_entity_poly.type
_entity_poly.pdbx_seq_one_letter_code
_entity_poly.pdbx_strand_id
1 'polypeptide(L)'
;MASATTTAPNTCTTSGCKSISNALCLHCNKFVCTKHYLEHVKSTNDELAHLSDQLNSIVYRLNQFKITSLAKHATEQLERWREESHRMIDKLCDEKKASLETIFQLKLKEETAVGKQLCESVRQLIDQGDASHHQVEQLKKPIKVFNDRCATLEKPDFFHVDMKPLEINTHSISIKAKCFTFFTGGGSLLRLENQMQLNKWVDNQEQKWRLIYKGKRDGFKAEDFHRCSDNQGPTLTIIQAKEGGWLFGGYTSKDWSSVIGYVEDPTTPFIFTLTNPHNIPPTKYNIRSTKVLHAVAHSPTHGPTFGGGFDLHVCNESQSTNNSYSKFPTSYDDTTGKGELTFTGSSHFETSDIEVYRLA
;
A
#
# COMPACT_ATOMS: atom_id res chain seq x y z
N MET A 1 40.49 36.61 -27.85
CA MET A 1 39.85 35.90 -28.97
C MET A 1 40.93 35.49 -29.97
N ALA A 2 41.29 34.22 -30.02
CA ALA A 2 42.17 33.67 -31.05
C ALA A 2 41.41 32.53 -31.73
N SER A 3 40.92 32.80 -32.94
CA SER A 3 40.28 31.81 -33.81
C SER A 3 41.38 31.10 -34.60
N ALA A 4 41.61 29.82 -34.30
CA ALA A 4 42.48 28.97 -35.09
C ALA A 4 41.65 28.35 -36.23
N THR A 5 41.85 28.84 -37.44
CA THR A 5 41.32 28.26 -38.68
C THR A 5 42.13 27.01 -39.05
N THR A 6 41.69 25.85 -38.58
CA THR A 6 42.16 24.55 -39.07
C THR A 6 41.74 24.36 -40.53
N THR A 7 42.73 24.28 -41.43
CA THR A 7 42.54 23.89 -42.83
C THR A 7 42.05 22.45 -42.92
N ALA A 8 40.93 22.21 -43.61
CA ALA A 8 40.39 20.87 -43.81
C ALA A 8 41.40 20.01 -44.61
N PRO A 9 41.72 18.78 -44.16
CA PRO A 9 42.64 17.89 -44.88
C PRO A 9 42.03 17.47 -46.21
N ASN A 10 42.79 17.58 -47.30
CA ASN A 10 42.33 17.27 -48.68
C ASN A 10 42.25 15.76 -48.99
N THR A 11 42.58 14.89 -48.04
CA THR A 11 42.65 13.44 -48.26
C THR A 11 41.81 12.69 -47.24
N CYS A 12 41.15 11.62 -47.69
CA CYS A 12 40.38 10.73 -46.83
C CYS A 12 41.26 10.20 -45.69
N THR A 13 40.77 10.33 -44.46
CA THR A 13 41.47 9.94 -43.23
C THR A 13 41.41 8.44 -42.92
N THR A 14 40.73 7.65 -43.74
CA THR A 14 40.67 6.18 -43.62
C THR A 14 42.00 5.56 -44.05
N SER A 15 42.54 4.64 -43.24
CA SER A 15 43.84 3.99 -43.49
C SER A 15 43.91 3.35 -44.88
N GLY A 16 44.91 3.73 -45.66
CA GLY A 16 45.14 3.21 -47.02
C GLY A 16 44.29 3.86 -48.13
N CYS A 17 43.40 4.81 -47.81
CA CYS A 17 42.62 5.54 -48.82
C CYS A 17 43.40 6.73 -49.39
N LYS A 18 43.51 6.81 -50.73
CA LYS A 18 44.16 7.93 -51.43
C LYS A 18 43.16 8.94 -52.03
N SER A 19 41.85 8.74 -51.82
CA SER A 19 40.80 9.59 -52.39
C SER A 19 40.71 10.93 -51.68
N ILE A 20 40.23 11.96 -52.40
CA ILE A 20 39.94 13.28 -51.82
C ILE A 20 38.77 13.16 -50.84
N SER A 21 38.87 13.85 -49.71
CA SER A 21 37.77 13.95 -48.75
C SER A 21 36.68 14.86 -49.29
N ASN A 22 35.44 14.37 -49.32
CA ASN A 22 34.30 15.13 -49.84
C ASN A 22 33.27 15.46 -48.75
N ALA A 23 33.40 14.85 -47.56
CA ALA A 23 32.48 15.05 -46.44
C ALA A 23 33.21 14.92 -45.09
N LEU A 24 32.78 15.70 -44.11
CA LEU A 24 33.13 15.50 -42.69
C LEU A 24 32.06 14.59 -42.07
N CYS A 25 32.47 13.43 -41.58
CA CYS A 25 31.58 12.60 -40.77
C CYS A 25 31.55 13.18 -39.34
N LEU A 26 30.43 13.79 -38.96
CA LEU A 26 30.26 14.41 -37.64
C LEU A 26 30.24 13.39 -36.49
N HIS A 27 29.91 12.12 -36.76
CA HIS A 27 29.91 11.06 -35.76
C HIS A 27 31.31 10.72 -35.24
N CYS A 28 32.30 10.60 -36.15
CA CYS A 28 33.68 10.27 -35.79
C CYS A 28 34.67 11.43 -35.98
N ASN A 29 34.16 12.62 -36.34
CA ASN A 29 34.91 13.84 -36.64
C ASN A 29 36.06 13.63 -37.64
N LYS A 30 35.84 12.78 -38.66
CA LYS A 30 36.83 12.40 -39.67
C LYS A 30 36.40 12.85 -41.06
N PHE A 31 37.35 13.41 -41.81
CA PHE A 31 37.15 13.77 -43.22
C PHE A 31 37.28 12.51 -44.09
N VAL A 32 36.19 12.13 -44.76
CA VAL A 32 36.08 10.87 -45.51
C VAL A 32 35.66 11.14 -46.96
N CYS A 33 36.07 10.26 -47.88
CA CYS A 33 35.57 10.29 -49.26
C CYS A 33 34.14 9.72 -49.32
N THR A 34 33.43 9.99 -50.41
CA THR A 34 32.02 9.57 -50.59
C THR A 34 31.82 8.07 -50.39
N LYS A 35 32.77 7.23 -50.84
CA LYS A 35 32.71 5.77 -50.65
C LYS A 35 32.75 5.38 -49.17
N HIS A 36 33.74 5.84 -48.42
CA HIS A 36 33.86 5.53 -47.00
C HIS A 36 32.76 6.17 -46.15
N TYR A 37 32.21 7.31 -46.59
CA TYR A 37 31.01 7.88 -45.97
C TYR A 37 29.80 6.95 -46.12
N LEU A 38 29.56 6.42 -47.33
CA LEU A 38 28.47 5.48 -47.59
C LEU A 38 28.67 4.14 -46.87
N GLU A 39 29.91 3.64 -46.75
CA GLU A 39 30.23 2.45 -45.96
C GLU A 39 29.97 2.66 -44.47
N HIS A 40 30.28 3.84 -43.93
CA HIS A 40 30.00 4.18 -42.54
C HIS A 40 28.49 4.26 -42.28
N VAL A 41 27.73 4.94 -43.14
CA VAL A 41 26.27 5.01 -43.08
C VAL A 41 25.66 3.60 -43.16
N LYS A 42 26.20 2.74 -44.02
CA LYS A 42 25.77 1.34 -44.12
C LYS A 42 26.04 0.57 -42.82
N SER A 43 27.24 0.69 -42.24
CA SER A 43 27.59 0.04 -40.97
C SER A 43 26.65 0.47 -39.84
N THR A 44 26.34 1.77 -39.73
CA THR A 44 25.39 2.28 -38.74
C THR A 44 23.98 1.75 -38.97
N ASN A 45 23.53 1.66 -40.23
CA ASN A 45 22.22 1.09 -40.55
C ASN A 45 22.15 -0.41 -40.25
N ASP A 46 23.23 -1.15 -40.50
CA ASP A 46 23.33 -2.58 -40.17
C ASP A 46 23.30 -2.79 -38.64
N GLU A 47 23.93 -1.91 -37.85
CA GLU A 47 23.82 -1.89 -36.38
C GLU A 47 22.39 -1.61 -35.91
N LEU A 48 21.70 -0.63 -36.51
CA LEU A 48 20.29 -0.33 -36.21
C LEU A 48 19.37 -1.52 -36.52
N ALA A 49 19.62 -2.22 -37.62
CA ALA A 49 18.88 -3.44 -37.98
C ALA A 49 19.07 -4.53 -36.92
N HIS A 50 20.32 -4.76 -36.48
CA HIS A 50 20.61 -5.71 -35.42
C HIS A 50 19.93 -5.33 -34.09
N LEU A 51 19.96 -4.05 -33.71
CA LEU A 51 19.26 -3.56 -32.51
C LEU A 51 17.74 -3.74 -32.61
N SER A 52 17.16 -3.50 -33.79
CA SER A 52 15.73 -3.75 -34.05
C SER A 52 15.38 -5.23 -33.87
N ASP A 53 16.20 -6.14 -34.41
CA ASP A 53 15.99 -7.58 -34.26
C ASP A 53 16.14 -8.03 -32.79
N GLN A 54 17.12 -7.49 -32.07
CA GLN A 54 17.28 -7.74 -30.64
C GLN A 54 16.06 -7.26 -29.85
N LEU A 55 15.56 -6.04 -30.13
CA LEU A 55 14.35 -5.50 -29.49
C LEU A 55 13.12 -6.35 -29.79
N ASN A 56 12.92 -6.74 -31.06
CA ASN A 56 11.80 -7.58 -31.47
C ASN A 56 11.85 -8.94 -30.76
N SER A 57 13.03 -9.54 -30.62
CA SER A 57 13.22 -10.79 -29.86
C SER A 57 12.90 -10.62 -28.37
N ILE A 58 13.32 -9.50 -27.76
CA ILE A 58 12.99 -9.18 -26.37
C ILE A 58 11.48 -8.99 -26.21
N VAL A 59 10.84 -8.19 -27.06
CA VAL A 59 9.39 -7.91 -27.03
C VAL A 59 8.60 -9.20 -27.24
N TYR A 60 9.00 -10.04 -28.20
CA TYR A 60 8.38 -11.35 -28.40
C TYR A 60 8.45 -12.21 -27.13
N ARG A 61 9.63 -12.30 -26.50
CA ARG A 61 9.78 -13.01 -25.20
C ARG A 61 8.90 -12.42 -24.11
N LEU A 62 8.85 -11.08 -23.99
CA LEU A 62 7.98 -10.38 -23.03
C LEU A 62 6.50 -10.75 -23.24
N ASN A 63 6.04 -10.78 -24.49
CA ASN A 63 4.66 -11.13 -24.84
C ASN A 63 4.31 -12.61 -24.65
N GLN A 64 5.31 -13.50 -24.57
CA GLN A 64 5.10 -14.92 -24.26
C GLN A 64 4.98 -15.20 -22.75
N PHE A 65 5.34 -14.24 -21.88
CA PHE A 65 5.18 -14.44 -20.43
C PHE A 65 3.70 -14.47 -20.05
N LYS A 66 3.24 -15.62 -19.56
CA LYS A 66 1.93 -15.74 -18.93
C LYS A 66 2.04 -15.40 -17.46
N ILE A 67 1.20 -14.49 -16.96
CA ILE A 67 1.09 -14.13 -15.54
C ILE A 67 0.95 -15.38 -14.67
N THR A 68 0.22 -16.40 -15.14
CA THR A 68 0.05 -17.68 -14.46
C THR A 68 1.36 -18.42 -14.19
N SER A 69 2.37 -18.29 -15.06
CA SER A 69 3.67 -18.94 -14.87
C SER A 69 4.54 -18.23 -13.82
N LEU A 70 4.53 -16.90 -13.81
CA LEU A 70 5.26 -16.06 -12.85
C LEU A 70 4.64 -16.09 -11.45
N ALA A 71 3.32 -16.11 -11.39
CA ALA A 71 2.58 -16.15 -10.13
C ALA A 71 2.40 -17.57 -9.58
N LYS A 72 2.71 -18.62 -10.35
CA LYS A 72 2.48 -20.03 -9.96
C LYS A 72 2.96 -20.34 -8.54
N HIS A 73 4.20 -19.97 -8.23
CA HIS A 73 4.78 -20.21 -6.92
C HIS A 73 4.05 -19.43 -5.81
N ALA A 74 3.69 -18.17 -6.06
CA ALA A 74 2.93 -17.37 -5.10
C ALA A 74 1.52 -17.94 -4.88
N THR A 75 0.84 -18.37 -5.93
CA THR A 75 -0.46 -19.05 -5.86
C THR A 75 -0.36 -20.35 -5.08
N GLU A 76 0.67 -21.17 -5.29
CA GLU A 76 0.90 -22.40 -4.51
C GLU A 76 1.12 -22.12 -3.02
N GLN A 77 1.83 -21.05 -2.68
CA GLN A 77 2.03 -20.64 -1.28
C GLN A 77 0.71 -20.21 -0.62
N LEU A 78 -0.15 -19.51 -1.36
CA LEU A 78 -1.49 -19.12 -0.89
C LEU A 78 -2.38 -20.34 -0.64
N GLU A 79 -2.38 -21.31 -1.56
CA GLU A 79 -3.16 -22.53 -1.37
C GLU A 79 -2.66 -23.35 -0.17
N ARG A 80 -1.34 -23.46 0.03
CA ARG A 80 -0.79 -24.13 1.23
C ARG A 80 -1.22 -23.44 2.52
N TRP A 81 -1.18 -22.10 2.56
CA TRP A 81 -1.63 -21.34 3.74
C TRP A 81 -3.13 -21.56 4.02
N ARG A 82 -3.94 -21.62 2.96
CA ARG A 82 -5.37 -21.91 3.05
C ARG A 82 -5.62 -23.31 3.62
N GLU A 83 -4.95 -24.32 3.08
CA GLU A 83 -5.07 -25.72 3.55
C GLU A 83 -4.64 -25.86 5.01
N GLU A 84 -3.52 -25.25 5.39
CA GLU A 84 -3.03 -25.29 6.78
C GLU A 84 -4.00 -24.59 7.73
N SER A 85 -4.55 -23.45 7.33
CA SER A 85 -5.54 -22.71 8.14
C SER A 85 -6.81 -23.53 8.37
N HIS A 86 -7.34 -24.18 7.33
CA HIS A 86 -8.48 -25.10 7.47
C HIS A 86 -8.14 -26.25 8.43
N ARG A 87 -6.96 -26.86 8.28
CA ARG A 87 -6.52 -27.95 9.16
C ARG A 87 -6.44 -27.53 10.63
N MET A 88 -5.96 -26.32 10.90
CA MET A 88 -5.93 -25.78 12.26
C MET A 88 -7.33 -25.57 12.84
N ILE A 89 -8.27 -25.08 12.02
CA ILE A 89 -9.68 -24.89 12.42
C ILE A 89 -10.32 -26.25 12.74
N ASP A 90 -10.13 -27.25 11.87
CA ASP A 90 -10.68 -28.60 12.06
C ASP A 90 -10.14 -29.23 13.35
N LYS A 91 -8.82 -29.16 13.56
CA LYS A 91 -8.18 -29.68 14.77
C LYS A 91 -8.75 -29.05 16.04
N LEU A 92 -8.92 -27.73 16.06
CA LEU A 92 -9.49 -27.02 17.20
C LEU A 92 -10.94 -27.46 17.46
N CYS A 93 -11.74 -27.62 16.39
CA CYS A 93 -13.12 -28.09 16.49
C CYS A 93 -13.19 -29.48 17.13
N ASP A 94 -12.33 -30.41 16.67
CA ASP A 94 -12.29 -31.77 17.18
C ASP A 94 -11.81 -31.85 18.63
N GLU A 95 -10.81 -31.05 19.01
CA GLU A 95 -10.35 -30.94 20.39
C GLU A 95 -11.47 -30.45 21.34
N LYS A 96 -12.28 -29.48 20.90
CA LYS A 96 -13.41 -28.98 21.69
C LYS A 96 -14.55 -30.00 21.78
N LYS A 97 -14.86 -30.72 20.70
CA LYS A 97 -15.82 -31.84 20.75
C LYS A 97 -15.37 -32.93 21.72
N ALA A 98 -14.10 -33.33 21.67
CA ALA A 98 -13.54 -34.33 22.58
C ALA A 98 -13.58 -33.87 24.06
N SER A 99 -13.37 -32.57 24.29
CA SER A 99 -13.49 -31.98 25.63
C SER A 99 -14.93 -32.04 26.14
N LEU A 100 -15.92 -31.71 25.31
CA LEU A 100 -17.34 -31.81 25.66
C LEU A 100 -17.73 -33.25 25.98
N GLU A 101 -17.32 -34.21 25.15
CA GLU A 101 -17.57 -35.63 25.39
C GLU A 101 -16.95 -36.07 26.73
N THR A 102 -15.71 -35.67 27.00
CA THR A 102 -15.02 -36.02 28.25
C THR A 102 -15.76 -35.47 29.48
N ILE A 103 -16.19 -34.20 29.43
CA ILE A 103 -16.95 -33.58 30.53
C ILE A 103 -18.26 -34.32 30.75
N PHE A 104 -18.97 -34.64 29.66
CA PHE A 104 -20.23 -35.38 29.74
C PHE A 104 -20.05 -36.77 30.34
N GLN A 105 -19.03 -37.51 29.89
CA GLN A 105 -18.70 -38.84 30.42
C GLN A 105 -18.33 -38.81 31.90
N LEU A 106 -17.55 -37.81 32.34
CA LEU A 106 -17.22 -37.63 33.76
C LEU A 106 -18.49 -37.38 34.59
N LYS A 107 -19.40 -36.53 34.10
CA LYS A 107 -20.65 -36.24 34.79
C LYS A 107 -21.58 -37.45 34.85
N LEU A 108 -21.70 -38.19 33.75
CA LEU A 108 -22.47 -39.43 33.68
C LEU A 108 -21.94 -40.48 34.66
N LYS A 109 -20.61 -40.61 34.78
CA LYS A 109 -19.97 -41.52 35.74
C LYS A 109 -20.26 -41.13 37.19
N GLU A 110 -20.23 -39.84 37.50
CA GLU A 110 -20.59 -39.31 38.83
C GLU A 110 -22.04 -39.67 39.19
N GLU A 111 -23.00 -39.36 38.31
CA GLU A 111 -24.41 -39.68 38.57
C GLU A 111 -24.67 -41.19 38.65
N THR A 112 -24.00 -41.98 37.80
CA THR A 112 -24.11 -43.45 37.84
C THR A 112 -23.65 -44.02 39.19
N ALA A 113 -22.60 -43.45 39.79
CA ALA A 113 -22.13 -43.88 41.10
C ALA A 113 -23.16 -43.58 42.21
N VAL A 114 -23.75 -42.38 42.18
CA VAL A 114 -24.83 -41.99 43.11
C VAL A 114 -26.03 -42.91 42.95
N GLY A 115 -26.45 -43.20 41.72
CA GLY A 115 -27.55 -44.12 41.43
C GLY A 115 -27.29 -45.53 41.98
N LYS A 116 -26.08 -46.07 41.77
CA LYS A 116 -25.69 -47.39 42.32
C LYS A 116 -25.75 -47.42 43.85
N GLN A 117 -25.25 -46.38 44.52
CA GLN A 117 -25.28 -46.28 45.99
C GLN A 117 -26.71 -46.20 46.54
N LEU A 118 -27.61 -45.48 45.86
CA LEU A 118 -29.03 -45.44 46.22
C LEU A 118 -29.69 -46.81 46.02
N CYS A 119 -29.39 -47.51 44.93
CA CYS A 119 -29.89 -48.88 44.68
C CYS A 119 -29.41 -49.87 45.75
N GLU A 120 -28.16 -49.79 46.20
CA GLU A 120 -27.63 -50.62 47.28
C GLU A 120 -28.32 -50.33 48.61
N SER A 121 -28.50 -49.06 48.96
CA SER A 121 -29.24 -48.67 50.17
C SER A 121 -30.68 -49.21 50.18
N VAL A 122 -31.37 -49.15 49.04
CA VAL A 122 -32.72 -49.71 48.88
C VAL A 122 -32.69 -51.23 49.01
N ARG A 123 -31.74 -51.91 48.35
CA ARG A 123 -31.61 -53.37 48.39
C ARG A 123 -31.34 -53.87 49.82
N GLN A 124 -30.47 -53.22 50.57
CA GLN A 124 -30.18 -53.57 51.97
C GLN A 124 -31.43 -53.54 52.86
N LEU A 125 -32.29 -52.52 52.70
CA LEU A 125 -33.55 -52.46 53.44
C LEU A 125 -34.55 -53.54 53.02
N ILE A 126 -34.56 -53.91 51.73
CA ILE A 126 -35.39 -55.01 51.23
C ILE A 126 -34.91 -56.35 51.82
N ASP A 127 -33.60 -56.59 51.81
CA ASP A 127 -33.00 -57.84 52.28
C ASP A 127 -33.15 -58.04 53.81
N GLN A 128 -33.19 -56.94 54.58
CA GLN A 128 -33.45 -56.97 56.03
C GLN A 128 -34.89 -57.40 56.38
N GLY A 129 -35.87 -57.08 55.51
CA GLY A 129 -37.25 -57.55 55.62
C GLY A 129 -38.13 -56.87 56.68
N ASP A 130 -37.60 -55.91 57.46
CA ASP A 130 -38.29 -55.22 58.57
C ASP A 130 -38.18 -53.68 58.51
N ALA A 131 -37.95 -53.11 57.32
CA ALA A 131 -37.74 -51.68 57.14
C ALA A 131 -38.87 -50.80 57.71
N SER A 132 -38.52 -49.82 58.55
CA SER A 132 -39.48 -48.87 59.13
C SER A 132 -39.97 -47.83 58.12
N HIS A 133 -41.18 -47.30 58.33
CA HIS A 133 -41.73 -46.21 57.53
C HIS A 133 -40.81 -44.96 57.52
N HIS A 134 -40.08 -44.73 58.62
CA HIS A 134 -39.12 -43.62 58.72
C HIS A 134 -37.92 -43.81 57.79
N GLN A 135 -37.36 -45.02 57.69
CA GLN A 135 -36.23 -45.33 56.80
C GLN A 135 -36.62 -45.19 55.31
N VAL A 136 -37.83 -45.59 54.96
CA VAL A 136 -38.37 -45.42 53.59
C VAL A 136 -38.54 -43.94 53.24
N GLU A 137 -39.09 -43.14 54.16
CA GLU A 137 -39.24 -41.68 53.96
C GLU A 137 -37.88 -40.96 53.83
N GLN A 138 -36.86 -41.39 54.58
CA GLN A 138 -35.50 -40.83 54.47
C GLN A 138 -34.87 -41.07 53.08
N LEU A 139 -35.23 -42.14 52.37
CA LEU A 139 -34.72 -42.44 51.03
C LEU A 139 -35.47 -41.72 49.89
N LYS A 140 -36.75 -41.37 50.08
CA LYS A 140 -37.55 -40.69 49.04
C LYS A 140 -36.95 -39.35 48.62
N LYS A 141 -36.41 -38.58 49.57
CA LYS A 141 -35.85 -37.25 49.30
C LYS A 141 -34.57 -37.32 48.43
N PRO A 142 -33.55 -38.14 48.74
CA PRO A 142 -32.40 -38.36 47.86
C PRO A 142 -32.77 -38.86 46.46
N ILE A 143 -33.72 -39.80 46.35
CA ILE A 143 -34.17 -40.35 45.06
C ILE A 143 -34.80 -39.27 44.19
N LYS A 144 -35.64 -38.41 44.78
CA LYS A 144 -36.24 -37.27 44.05
C LYS A 144 -35.18 -36.30 43.54
N VAL A 145 -34.22 -35.93 44.40
CA VAL A 145 -33.11 -35.03 44.01
C VAL A 145 -32.25 -35.64 42.91
N PHE A 146 -31.99 -36.94 42.96
CA PHE A 146 -31.27 -37.66 41.90
C PHE A 146 -32.04 -37.65 40.57
N ASN A 147 -33.36 -37.90 40.61
CA ASN A 147 -34.21 -37.85 39.43
C ASN A 147 -34.23 -36.46 38.77
N ASP A 148 -34.29 -35.39 39.57
CA ASP A 148 -34.25 -34.01 39.07
C ASP A 148 -32.88 -33.68 38.44
N ARG A 149 -31.77 -34.22 38.98
CA ARG A 149 -30.43 -34.09 38.40
C ARG A 149 -30.33 -34.81 37.04
N CYS A 150 -30.84 -36.03 36.94
CA CYS A 150 -30.89 -36.78 35.68
C CYS A 150 -31.71 -36.05 34.61
N ALA A 151 -32.88 -35.52 34.97
CA ALA A 151 -33.72 -34.74 34.06
C ALA A 151 -33.04 -33.45 33.55
N THR A 152 -32.02 -32.96 34.25
CA THR A 152 -31.23 -31.79 33.79
C THR A 152 -30.18 -32.18 32.76
N LEU A 153 -29.63 -33.40 32.82
CA LEU A 153 -28.66 -33.93 31.85
C LEU A 153 -29.30 -34.26 30.50
N GLU A 154 -30.60 -34.57 30.49
CA GLU A 154 -31.37 -34.87 29.28
C GLU A 154 -31.74 -33.61 28.48
N LYS A 155 -31.49 -32.41 29.03
CA LYS A 155 -31.83 -31.15 28.35
C LYS A 155 -30.81 -30.81 27.24
N PRO A 156 -31.27 -30.35 26.06
CA PRO A 156 -30.38 -29.95 24.96
C PRO A 156 -29.39 -28.84 25.33
N ASP A 157 -29.78 -27.95 26.24
CA ASP A 157 -29.02 -26.77 26.65
C ASP A 157 -28.01 -27.06 27.77
N PHE A 158 -27.73 -28.33 28.07
CA PHE A 158 -26.80 -28.71 29.14
C PHE A 158 -25.39 -28.11 28.94
N PHE A 159 -24.97 -27.94 27.69
CA PHE A 159 -23.74 -27.25 27.33
C PHE A 159 -24.01 -25.92 26.64
N HIS A 160 -23.40 -24.85 27.16
CA HIS A 160 -23.35 -23.56 26.49
C HIS A 160 -21.94 -23.32 25.95
N VAL A 161 -21.84 -23.05 24.64
CA VAL A 161 -20.56 -22.76 23.98
C VAL A 161 -20.58 -21.33 23.45
N ASP A 162 -19.72 -20.48 23.99
CA ASP A 162 -19.50 -19.12 23.49
C ASP A 162 -18.50 -19.15 22.33
N MET A 163 -18.92 -18.67 21.15
CA MET A 163 -18.10 -18.65 19.94
C MET A 163 -17.87 -17.21 19.48
N LYS A 164 -16.60 -16.82 19.35
CA LYS A 164 -16.21 -15.52 18.79
C LYS A 164 -16.03 -15.63 17.27
N PRO A 165 -16.35 -14.57 16.49
CA PRO A 165 -16.08 -14.53 15.06
C PRO A 165 -14.58 -14.71 14.76
N LEU A 166 -14.26 -15.46 13.70
CA LEU A 166 -12.90 -15.57 13.18
C LEU A 166 -12.58 -14.32 12.33
N GLU A 167 -11.61 -13.51 12.76
CA GLU A 167 -11.20 -12.32 12.01
C GLU A 167 -10.08 -12.65 11.01
N ILE A 168 -10.43 -12.75 9.73
CA ILE A 168 -9.47 -12.79 8.62
C ILE A 168 -9.37 -11.37 8.05
N ASN A 169 -8.31 -10.65 8.37
CA ASN A 169 -8.10 -9.29 7.86
C ASN A 169 -7.19 -9.27 6.62
N THR A 170 -7.24 -8.16 5.87
CA THR A 170 -6.47 -7.93 4.65
C THR A 170 -4.95 -7.85 4.87
N HIS A 171 -4.48 -7.82 6.13
CA HIS A 171 -3.06 -7.82 6.48
C HIS A 171 -2.50 -9.23 6.74
N SER A 172 -3.36 -10.25 6.88
CA SER A 172 -2.94 -11.64 7.09
C SER A 172 -2.10 -12.19 5.93
N ILE A 173 -2.23 -11.61 4.72
CA ILE A 173 -1.46 -11.96 3.54
C ILE A 173 -1.00 -10.67 2.84
N SER A 174 0.30 -10.51 2.63
CA SER A 174 0.87 -9.40 1.86
C SER A 174 1.67 -9.93 0.68
N ILE A 175 1.27 -9.57 -0.55
CA ILE A 175 2.00 -9.88 -1.76
C ILE A 175 2.96 -8.71 -2.05
N LYS A 176 4.26 -8.95 -1.92
CA LYS A 176 5.30 -7.95 -2.22
C LYS A 176 6.13 -8.43 -3.40
N ALA A 177 5.98 -7.76 -4.54
CA ALA A 177 6.89 -7.96 -5.66
C ALA A 177 8.15 -7.12 -5.42
N LYS A 178 9.32 -7.77 -5.26
CA LYS A 178 10.62 -7.10 -5.04
C LYS A 178 10.97 -6.08 -6.14
N CYS A 179 10.48 -6.30 -7.36
CA CYS A 179 10.64 -5.42 -8.52
C CYS A 179 9.89 -4.08 -8.39
N PHE A 180 8.95 -3.95 -7.45
CA PHE A 180 8.01 -2.83 -7.39
C PHE A 180 7.92 -2.16 -6.01
N THR A 181 8.97 -2.26 -5.19
CA THR A 181 9.01 -1.55 -3.89
C THR A 181 9.51 -0.12 -4.08
N PHE A 182 8.65 0.74 -4.64
CA PHE A 182 8.95 2.16 -4.86
C PHE A 182 8.76 2.96 -3.58
N PHE A 183 7.70 2.69 -2.81
CA PHE A 183 7.38 3.40 -1.57
C PHE A 183 7.54 2.48 -0.36
N THR A 184 8.37 2.90 0.59
CA THR A 184 8.72 2.11 1.78
C THR A 184 8.40 2.87 3.08
N GLY A 185 8.44 2.18 4.23
CA GLY A 185 8.28 2.82 5.54
C GLY A 185 6.86 2.77 6.13
N GLY A 186 5.97 1.93 5.59
CA GLY A 186 4.63 1.69 6.18
C GLY A 186 3.50 2.57 5.65
N GLY A 187 3.68 3.12 4.45
CA GLY A 187 2.64 3.84 3.72
C GLY A 187 1.46 2.94 3.36
N SER A 188 0.25 3.49 3.34
CA SER A 188 -0.98 2.76 3.03
C SER A 188 -1.90 3.47 2.03
N LEU A 189 -1.63 4.73 1.66
CA LEU A 189 -2.51 5.46 0.76
C LEU A 189 -2.32 5.09 -0.72
N LEU A 190 -1.12 4.66 -1.11
CA LEU A 190 -0.76 4.44 -2.51
C LEU A 190 -0.84 2.97 -2.93
N ARG A 191 -1.69 2.70 -3.94
CA ARG A 191 -1.65 1.45 -4.72
C ARG A 191 -0.48 1.45 -5.70
N LEU A 192 -0.10 0.26 -6.20
CA LEU A 192 1.04 0.11 -7.12
C LEU A 192 0.92 1.00 -8.36
N GLU A 193 -0.26 1.09 -8.97
CA GLU A 193 -0.52 1.95 -10.14
C GLU A 193 -0.23 3.43 -9.84
N ASN A 194 -0.65 3.91 -8.67
CA ASN A 194 -0.36 5.27 -8.22
C ASN A 194 1.15 5.49 -8.04
N GLN A 195 1.85 4.52 -7.42
CA GLN A 195 3.30 4.60 -7.22
C GLN A 195 4.05 4.69 -8.55
N MET A 196 3.67 3.87 -9.53
CA MET A 196 4.25 3.89 -10.88
C MET A 196 3.98 5.22 -11.58
N GLN A 197 2.75 5.74 -11.46
CA GLN A 197 2.37 7.01 -12.08
C GLN A 197 3.14 8.20 -11.48
N LEU A 198 3.33 8.22 -10.16
CA LEU A 198 4.12 9.23 -9.47
C LEU A 198 5.60 9.17 -9.89
N ASN A 199 6.19 7.98 -9.97
CA ASN A 199 7.56 7.78 -10.46
C ASN A 199 7.74 8.23 -11.92
N LYS A 200 6.73 7.99 -12.77
CA LYS A 200 6.71 8.51 -14.14
C LYS A 200 6.71 10.04 -14.17
N TRP A 201 6.05 10.71 -13.22
CA TRP A 201 5.95 12.17 -13.19
C TRP A 201 7.19 12.90 -12.71
N VAL A 202 8.05 12.23 -11.94
CA VAL A 202 9.37 12.71 -11.51
C VAL A 202 10.51 12.25 -12.44
N ASP A 203 10.15 11.75 -13.64
CA ASP A 203 11.07 11.28 -14.68
C ASP A 203 12.07 10.20 -14.23
N ASN A 204 11.70 9.39 -13.23
CA ASN A 204 12.46 8.22 -12.79
C ASN A 204 11.52 7.08 -12.35
N GLN A 205 11.33 6.10 -13.24
CA GLN A 205 10.41 4.97 -13.01
C GLN A 205 10.82 4.06 -11.85
N GLU A 206 12.10 4.01 -11.52
CA GLU A 206 12.64 3.19 -10.43
C GLU A 206 12.88 3.99 -9.14
N GLN A 207 12.39 5.23 -9.09
CA GLN A 207 12.59 6.08 -7.93
C GLN A 207 12.05 5.42 -6.65
N LYS A 208 12.88 5.47 -5.61
CA LYS A 208 12.52 4.98 -4.28
C LYS A 208 12.22 6.14 -3.35
N TRP A 209 11.23 5.90 -2.51
CA TRP A 209 10.67 6.84 -1.57
C TRP A 209 10.57 6.19 -0.19
N ARG A 210 10.87 6.96 0.84
CA ARG A 210 10.78 6.53 2.23
C ARG A 210 9.81 7.42 2.98
N LEU A 211 8.80 6.81 3.58
CA LEU A 211 7.83 7.50 4.42
C LEU A 211 8.54 8.15 5.61
N ILE A 212 8.34 9.45 5.78
CA ILE A 212 8.90 10.23 6.89
C ILE A 212 7.81 10.75 7.82
N TYR A 213 6.62 11.02 7.30
CA TYR A 213 5.48 11.50 8.08
C TYR A 213 4.20 10.77 7.66
N LYS A 214 3.38 10.39 8.63
CA LYS A 214 2.04 9.85 8.45
C LYS A 214 1.09 10.42 9.50
N GLY A 215 0.08 11.16 9.10
CA GLY A 215 -0.85 11.84 10.01
C GLY A 215 -1.45 10.90 11.07
N LYS A 216 -1.94 9.73 10.66
CA LYS A 216 -2.47 8.72 11.59
C LYS A 216 -1.45 8.12 12.57
N ARG A 217 -0.15 8.18 12.25
CA ARG A 217 0.94 7.64 13.09
C ARG A 217 1.55 8.72 13.98
N ASP A 218 1.83 9.88 13.41
CA ASP A 218 2.66 10.92 13.99
C ASP A 218 1.86 12.10 14.55
N GLY A 219 0.57 12.18 14.24
CA GLY A 219 -0.31 13.29 14.61
C GLY A 219 -0.57 14.25 13.44
N PHE A 220 -1.61 15.06 13.56
CA PHE A 220 -2.07 16.00 12.51
C PHE A 220 -1.77 17.47 12.85
N LYS A 221 -0.96 17.74 13.88
CA LYS A 221 -0.54 19.11 14.17
C LYS A 221 0.53 19.54 13.17
N ALA A 222 0.59 20.84 12.88
CA ALA A 222 1.66 21.41 12.06
C ALA A 222 3.05 21.06 12.64
N GLU A 223 3.19 21.08 13.97
CA GLU A 223 4.41 20.65 14.67
C GLU A 223 4.80 19.20 14.36
N ASP A 224 3.84 18.27 14.26
CA ASP A 224 4.11 16.87 13.93
C ASP A 224 4.63 16.73 12.49
N PHE A 225 4.02 17.47 11.56
CA PHE A 225 4.48 17.53 10.17
C PHE A 225 5.92 18.07 10.10
N HIS A 226 6.20 19.20 10.73
CA HIS A 226 7.53 19.84 10.70
C HIS A 226 8.60 19.01 11.38
N ARG A 227 8.29 18.40 12.55
CA ARG A 227 9.20 17.46 13.24
C ARG A 227 9.66 16.33 12.33
N CYS A 228 8.80 15.88 11.43
CA CYS A 228 9.07 14.75 10.55
C CYS A 228 9.59 15.16 9.16
N SER A 229 9.24 16.34 8.65
CA SER A 229 9.40 16.71 7.23
C SER A 229 10.40 17.84 6.97
N ASP A 230 10.75 18.63 7.98
CA ASP A 230 11.72 19.72 7.81
C ASP A 230 13.10 19.18 7.43
N ASN A 231 13.75 19.84 6.45
CA ASN A 231 15.07 19.46 5.93
C ASN A 231 15.15 18.01 5.39
N GLN A 232 14.04 17.47 4.89
CA GLN A 232 13.97 16.12 4.29
C GLN A 232 13.76 16.12 2.77
N GLY A 233 13.90 17.27 2.10
CA GLY A 233 13.68 17.44 0.66
C GLY A 233 14.67 16.63 -0.19
N PRO A 234 14.31 16.26 -1.44
CA PRO A 234 13.00 16.40 -2.09
C PRO A 234 11.89 15.56 -1.43
N THR A 235 10.65 16.05 -1.46
CA THR A 235 9.50 15.34 -0.87
C THR A 235 8.31 15.20 -1.81
N LEU A 236 7.59 14.11 -1.63
CA LEU A 236 6.30 13.82 -2.23
C LEU A 236 5.23 13.69 -1.13
N THR A 237 4.24 14.57 -1.17
CA THR A 237 3.13 14.61 -0.21
C THR A 237 1.89 14.00 -0.84
N ILE A 238 1.29 13.03 -0.16
CA ILE A 238 0.00 12.41 -0.49
C ILE A 238 -1.01 12.79 0.59
N ILE A 239 -2.15 13.32 0.17
CA ILE A 239 -3.26 13.72 1.04
C ILE A 239 -4.46 12.87 0.67
N GLN A 240 -5.14 12.33 1.68
CA GLN A 240 -6.44 11.71 1.51
C GLN A 240 -7.51 12.61 2.11
N ALA A 241 -8.47 13.04 1.30
CA ALA A 241 -9.66 13.74 1.79
C ALA A 241 -10.53 12.79 2.62
N LYS A 242 -11.08 13.32 3.72
CA LYS A 242 -11.98 12.58 4.60
C LYS A 242 -13.30 12.26 3.89
N GLU A 243 -13.83 13.23 3.16
CA GLU A 243 -14.99 13.03 2.30
C GLU A 243 -14.54 12.45 0.95
N GLY A 244 -15.21 11.38 0.49
CA GLY A 244 -14.94 10.71 -0.77
C GLY A 244 -13.63 9.92 -0.85
N GLY A 245 -12.71 10.06 0.11
CA GLY A 245 -11.45 9.32 0.12
C GLY A 245 -10.49 9.69 -1.01
N TRP A 246 -10.66 10.89 -1.58
CA TRP A 246 -9.91 11.37 -2.75
C TRP A 246 -8.43 11.54 -2.44
N LEU A 247 -7.58 11.14 -3.38
CA LEU A 247 -6.12 11.15 -3.26
C LEU A 247 -5.53 12.22 -4.18
N PHE A 248 -4.79 13.15 -3.59
CA PHE A 248 -4.13 14.26 -4.28
C PHE A 248 -2.91 14.69 -3.49
N GLY A 249 -2.15 15.67 -3.98
CA GLY A 249 -0.97 16.13 -3.27
C GLY A 249 -0.03 16.95 -4.13
N GLY A 250 1.24 16.94 -3.75
CA GLY A 250 2.27 17.68 -4.47
C GLY A 250 3.68 17.16 -4.25
N TYR A 251 4.55 17.52 -5.17
CA TYR A 251 5.98 17.28 -5.16
C TYR A 251 6.72 18.61 -5.11
N THR A 252 7.77 18.65 -4.29
CA THR A 252 8.73 19.75 -4.24
C THR A 252 10.14 19.19 -4.15
N SER A 253 11.08 19.81 -4.87
CA SER A 253 12.51 19.49 -4.75
C SER A 253 13.14 20.08 -3.49
N LYS A 254 12.44 21.02 -2.85
CA LYS A 254 12.96 21.81 -1.73
C LYS A 254 12.67 21.15 -0.40
N ASP A 255 13.52 21.50 0.56
CA ASP A 255 13.29 21.21 1.97
C ASP A 255 12.08 21.98 2.47
N TRP A 256 11.24 21.34 3.29
CA TRP A 256 10.31 22.06 4.15
C TRP A 256 11.08 22.75 5.28
N SER A 257 10.53 23.85 5.77
CA SER A 257 11.05 24.53 6.96
C SER A 257 9.92 25.16 7.76
N SER A 258 10.14 25.29 9.06
CA SER A 258 9.28 26.06 9.98
C SER A 258 9.47 27.59 9.89
N VAL A 259 10.16 28.11 8.87
CA VAL A 259 10.36 29.56 8.66
C VAL A 259 9.28 30.10 7.73
N ILE A 260 8.56 31.12 8.17
CA ILE A 260 7.49 31.73 7.37
C ILE A 260 8.07 32.32 6.08
N GLY A 261 7.53 31.92 4.93
CA GLY A 261 7.91 32.49 3.65
C GLY A 261 7.51 31.64 2.46
N TYR A 262 7.60 32.24 1.28
CA TYR A 262 7.53 31.50 0.02
C TYR A 262 8.91 31.00 -0.37
N VAL A 263 8.96 29.80 -0.93
CA VAL A 263 10.21 29.19 -1.40
C VAL A 263 10.14 28.99 -2.91
N GLU A 264 11.24 29.39 -3.54
CA GLU A 264 11.47 29.17 -4.96
C GLU A 264 11.80 27.71 -5.23
N ASP A 265 11.13 27.09 -6.19
CA ASP A 265 11.51 25.79 -6.73
C ASP A 265 11.56 25.83 -8.27
N PRO A 266 12.76 25.91 -8.87
CA PRO A 266 12.92 25.96 -10.32
C PRO A 266 12.97 24.57 -10.97
N THR A 267 12.98 23.48 -10.20
CA THR A 267 13.18 22.11 -10.72
C THR A 267 11.86 21.36 -10.90
N THR A 268 10.87 22.03 -11.49
CA THR A 268 9.55 21.46 -11.85
C THR A 268 8.71 20.92 -10.67
N PRO A 269 8.45 21.72 -9.62
CA PRO A 269 7.43 21.36 -8.64
C PRO A 269 6.07 21.18 -9.33
N PHE A 270 5.25 20.30 -8.79
CA PHE A 270 3.92 20.04 -9.31
C PHE A 270 2.96 19.64 -8.21
N ILE A 271 1.68 19.92 -8.42
CA ILE A 271 0.59 19.31 -7.67
C ILE A 271 -0.15 18.31 -8.56
N PHE A 272 -0.91 17.40 -7.97
CA PHE A 272 -1.57 16.35 -8.73
C PHE A 272 -2.85 15.87 -8.06
N THR A 273 -3.71 15.24 -8.86
CA THR A 273 -4.79 14.36 -8.39
C THR A 273 -4.53 12.94 -8.87
N LEU A 274 -4.77 11.96 -8.02
CA LEU A 274 -4.81 10.53 -8.35
C LEU A 274 -6.25 10.04 -8.43
N THR A 275 -7.11 10.50 -7.52
CA THR A 275 -8.56 10.31 -7.53
C THR A 275 -9.26 11.61 -7.14
N ASN A 276 -10.47 11.84 -7.66
CA ASN A 276 -11.24 13.07 -7.49
C ASN A 276 -12.72 12.81 -7.83
N PRO A 277 -13.64 13.70 -7.41
CA PRO A 277 -15.07 13.51 -7.64
C PRO A 277 -15.52 13.66 -9.11
N HIS A 278 -14.63 14.12 -9.99
CA HIS A 278 -14.95 14.35 -11.41
C HIS A 278 -14.53 13.20 -12.32
N ASN A 279 -14.01 12.10 -11.75
CA ASN A 279 -13.42 10.97 -12.49
C ASN A 279 -12.31 11.39 -13.47
N ILE A 280 -11.59 12.48 -13.18
CA ILE A 280 -10.41 12.86 -13.94
C ILE A 280 -9.35 11.77 -13.70
N PRO A 281 -8.71 11.22 -14.75
CA PRO A 281 -7.61 10.28 -14.57
C PRO A 281 -6.46 10.92 -13.78
N PRO A 282 -5.52 10.14 -13.21
CA PRO A 282 -4.34 10.69 -12.56
C PRO A 282 -3.69 11.79 -13.41
N THR A 283 -3.65 13.02 -12.88
CA THR A 283 -3.26 14.22 -13.62
C THR A 283 -2.25 15.04 -12.82
N LYS A 284 -1.17 15.45 -13.49
CA LYS A 284 -0.12 16.34 -12.98
C LYS A 284 -0.38 17.77 -13.44
N TYR A 285 -0.24 18.72 -12.53
CA TYR A 285 -0.35 20.15 -12.78
C TYR A 285 0.99 20.81 -12.48
N ASN A 286 1.66 21.31 -13.53
CA ASN A 286 2.97 21.94 -13.40
C ASN A 286 2.85 23.37 -12.90
N ILE A 287 3.88 23.85 -12.22
CA ILE A 287 3.97 25.25 -11.82
C ILE A 287 4.06 26.16 -13.06
N ARG A 288 3.41 27.33 -12.99
CA ARG A 288 3.59 28.39 -14.00
C ARG A 288 5.01 28.94 -13.90
N SER A 289 5.65 29.18 -15.05
CA SER A 289 7.00 29.76 -15.10
C SER A 289 7.10 31.10 -14.34
N THR A 290 6.02 31.90 -14.33
CA THR A 290 5.94 33.18 -13.60
C THR A 290 5.73 33.04 -12.09
N LYS A 291 5.58 31.81 -11.58
CA LYS A 291 5.21 31.51 -10.19
C LYS A 291 6.23 30.65 -9.45
N VAL A 292 7.35 30.29 -10.09
CA VAL A 292 8.42 29.46 -9.49
C VAL A 292 8.96 29.99 -8.17
N LEU A 293 9.02 31.32 -8.00
CA LEU A 293 9.44 31.99 -6.75
C LEU A 293 8.50 31.72 -5.55
N HIS A 294 7.29 31.24 -5.82
CA HIS A 294 6.26 30.98 -4.83
C HIS A 294 5.71 29.55 -4.99
N ALA A 295 6.60 28.58 -5.23
CA ALA A 295 6.22 27.20 -5.51
C ALA A 295 5.60 26.51 -4.30
N VAL A 296 6.16 26.73 -3.13
CA VAL A 296 5.67 26.24 -1.85
C VAL A 296 5.67 27.36 -0.82
N ALA A 297 4.79 27.25 0.17
CA ALA A 297 4.71 28.20 1.27
C ALA A 297 5.05 27.47 2.57
N HIS A 298 5.97 28.04 3.33
CA HIS A 298 6.42 27.54 4.62
C HIS A 298 5.81 28.38 5.74
N SER A 299 5.44 27.73 6.84
CA SER A 299 4.95 28.37 8.05
C SER A 299 4.93 27.33 9.17
N PRO A 300 5.40 27.64 10.39
CA PRO A 300 5.43 26.67 11.50
C PRO A 300 4.03 26.23 11.95
N THR A 301 2.98 26.93 11.53
CA THR A 301 1.58 26.65 11.90
C THR A 301 0.80 25.97 10.78
N HIS A 302 1.44 25.66 9.65
CA HIS A 302 0.79 25.01 8.51
C HIS A 302 1.28 23.58 8.32
N GLY A 303 0.46 22.75 7.70
CA GLY A 303 0.94 21.53 7.06
C GLY A 303 1.52 21.83 5.67
N PRO A 304 1.65 20.81 4.82
CA PRO A 304 2.09 20.98 3.43
C PRO A 304 1.26 22.04 2.70
N THR A 305 1.92 23.04 2.11
CA THR A 305 1.27 24.11 1.35
C THR A 305 2.01 24.39 0.04
N PHE A 306 1.28 24.32 -1.06
CA PHE A 306 1.79 24.51 -2.43
C PHE A 306 1.15 25.75 -3.07
N GLY A 307 2.00 26.56 -3.72
CA GLY A 307 1.62 27.72 -4.51
C GLY A 307 1.51 29.02 -3.71
N GLY A 308 1.87 30.13 -4.34
CA GLY A 308 1.79 31.49 -3.80
C GLY A 308 0.38 31.97 -3.49
N GLY A 309 -0.63 31.35 -4.09
CA GLY A 309 -2.05 31.57 -3.78
C GLY A 309 -2.65 30.54 -2.83
N PHE A 310 -1.85 29.58 -2.36
CA PHE A 310 -2.28 28.40 -1.60
C PHE A 310 -3.22 27.55 -2.46
N ASP A 311 -2.72 27.19 -3.64
CA ASP A 311 -3.37 26.27 -4.58
C ASP A 311 -3.75 24.96 -3.88
N LEU A 312 -2.93 24.52 -2.93
CA LEU A 312 -3.24 23.42 -2.03
C LEU A 312 -2.68 23.71 -0.63
N HIS A 313 -3.54 23.86 0.37
CA HIS A 313 -3.16 24.15 1.75
C HIS A 313 -3.78 23.16 2.72
N VAL A 314 -2.94 22.56 3.56
CA VAL A 314 -3.36 21.72 4.68
C VAL A 314 -3.17 22.50 5.99
N CYS A 315 -4.25 22.65 6.74
CA CYS A 315 -4.24 23.37 8.02
C CYS A 315 -3.74 22.49 9.18
N ASN A 316 -3.43 23.12 10.31
CA ASN A 316 -3.23 22.40 11.57
C ASN A 316 -4.50 21.63 11.97
N GLU A 317 -4.34 20.40 12.46
CA GLU A 317 -5.45 19.53 12.88
C GLU A 317 -6.51 19.33 11.77
N SER A 318 -6.03 19.07 10.56
CA SER A 318 -6.83 18.92 9.34
C SER A 318 -7.80 17.73 9.34
N GLN A 319 -7.66 16.79 10.28
CA GLN A 319 -8.57 15.65 10.47
C GLN A 319 -9.88 15.99 11.18
N SER A 320 -9.89 17.11 11.90
CA SER A 320 -11.00 17.58 12.73
C SER A 320 -11.45 19.00 12.41
N THR A 321 -10.75 19.70 11.51
CA THR A 321 -11.08 21.07 11.12
C THR A 321 -11.16 21.19 9.60
N ASN A 322 -12.21 21.86 9.12
CA ASN A 322 -12.44 22.11 7.69
C ASN A 322 -11.73 23.40 7.20
N ASN A 323 -10.55 23.69 7.76
CA ASN A 323 -9.77 24.88 7.44
C ASN A 323 -8.69 24.62 6.38
N SER A 324 -8.52 23.38 5.93
CA SER A 324 -7.72 23.09 4.73
C SER A 324 -8.51 23.53 3.51
N TYR A 325 -7.83 24.08 2.50
CA TYR A 325 -8.49 24.61 1.32
C TYR A 325 -7.62 24.58 0.08
N SER A 326 -8.26 24.77 -1.07
CA SER A 326 -7.66 24.88 -2.40
C SER A 326 -8.07 26.20 -3.02
N LYS A 327 -7.09 27.00 -3.45
CA LYS A 327 -7.28 28.17 -4.33
C LYS A 327 -6.65 27.93 -5.71
N PHE A 328 -6.54 26.66 -6.09
CA PHE A 328 -6.09 26.28 -7.42
C PHE A 328 -7.03 26.90 -8.48
N PRO A 329 -6.53 27.50 -9.58
CA PRO A 329 -5.17 27.43 -10.12
C PRO A 329 -4.45 28.79 -10.15
N THR A 330 -4.00 29.24 -8.99
CA THR A 330 -3.27 30.51 -8.84
C THR A 330 -1.81 30.40 -9.32
N SER A 331 -1.13 29.32 -8.93
CA SER A 331 0.32 29.13 -9.14
C SER A 331 0.63 27.99 -10.09
N TYR A 332 -0.24 26.97 -10.12
CA TYR A 332 -0.10 25.80 -10.99
C TYR A 332 -1.10 25.87 -12.14
N ASP A 333 -0.76 25.29 -13.30
CA ASP A 333 -1.60 25.31 -14.48
C ASP A 333 -2.73 24.29 -14.42
N ASP A 334 -3.97 24.76 -14.61
CA ASP A 334 -5.16 23.91 -14.69
C ASP A 334 -5.40 23.44 -16.11
N THR A 335 -5.19 22.14 -16.33
CA THR A 335 -5.45 21.48 -17.60
C THR A 335 -6.86 20.85 -17.70
N THR A 336 -7.66 20.92 -16.63
CA THR A 336 -8.99 20.31 -16.53
C THR A 336 -10.13 21.33 -16.44
N GLY A 337 -9.81 22.59 -16.12
CA GLY A 337 -10.76 23.70 -16.03
C GLY A 337 -11.69 23.62 -14.82
N LYS A 338 -11.30 22.86 -13.78
CA LYS A 338 -12.10 22.66 -12.56
C LYS A 338 -11.70 23.61 -11.42
N GLY A 339 -10.52 24.23 -11.49
CA GLY A 339 -10.02 25.16 -10.47
C GLY A 339 -10.11 24.58 -9.06
N GLU A 340 -10.61 25.36 -8.11
CA GLU A 340 -10.61 25.00 -6.69
C GLU A 340 -11.36 23.68 -6.40
N LEU A 341 -12.30 23.30 -7.26
CA LEU A 341 -13.11 22.08 -7.13
C LEU A 341 -12.39 20.82 -7.63
N THR A 342 -11.18 20.93 -8.15
CA THR A 342 -10.44 19.82 -8.79
C THR A 342 -10.25 18.63 -7.86
N PHE A 343 -9.80 18.87 -6.62
CA PHE A 343 -9.32 17.80 -5.74
C PHE A 343 -10.45 17.10 -4.99
N THR A 344 -11.37 17.88 -4.41
CA THR A 344 -12.42 17.36 -3.51
C THR A 344 -13.83 17.74 -3.93
N GLY A 345 -14.00 18.54 -5.00
CA GLY A 345 -15.31 19.06 -5.40
C GLY A 345 -15.80 20.23 -4.54
N SER A 346 -14.97 20.69 -3.60
CA SER A 346 -15.21 21.80 -2.67
C SER A 346 -13.92 22.60 -2.53
N SER A 347 -14.01 23.89 -2.22
CA SER A 347 -12.84 24.72 -1.93
C SER A 347 -12.22 24.41 -0.57
N HIS A 348 -12.99 23.85 0.37
CA HIS A 348 -12.54 23.42 1.70
C HIS A 348 -12.61 21.91 1.86
N PHE A 349 -11.72 21.33 2.67
CA PHE A 349 -11.73 19.91 2.99
C PHE A 349 -11.15 19.57 4.37
N GLU A 350 -11.50 18.38 4.86
CA GLU A 350 -10.84 17.69 5.96
C GLU A 350 -10.01 16.53 5.41
N THR A 351 -8.96 16.12 6.12
CA THR A 351 -8.10 14.99 5.73
C THR A 351 -8.40 13.75 6.57
N SER A 352 -8.48 12.57 5.97
CA SER A 352 -8.47 11.31 6.74
C SER A 352 -7.06 10.84 7.08
N ASP A 353 -6.07 11.12 6.22
CA ASP A 353 -4.65 10.84 6.45
C ASP A 353 -3.78 11.69 5.51
N ILE A 354 -2.51 11.85 5.87
CA ILE A 354 -1.49 12.53 5.07
C ILE A 354 -0.22 11.70 5.16
N GLU A 355 0.43 11.42 4.03
CA GLU A 355 1.69 10.71 3.98
C GLU A 355 2.73 11.53 3.22
N VAL A 356 3.88 11.82 3.83
CA VAL A 356 4.99 12.51 3.18
C VAL A 356 6.15 11.54 3.06
N TYR A 357 6.70 11.50 1.85
CA TYR A 357 7.83 10.65 1.52
C TYR A 357 9.00 11.51 1.07
N ARG A 358 10.20 11.18 1.53
CA ARG A 358 11.43 11.73 0.96
C ARG A 358 12.03 10.79 -0.07
N LEU A 359 12.88 11.35 -0.92
CA LEU A 359 13.77 10.57 -1.78
C LEU A 359 14.64 9.61 -0.92
N ALA A 360 14.71 8.33 -1.29
CA ALA A 360 15.38 7.28 -0.52
C ALA A 360 16.77 6.93 -1.02
#